data_AF-A0A2V7I526-F1
#
_entry.id   AF-A0A2V7I526-F1
#
_cell.length_a   1.000
_cell.length_b   1.000
_cell.length_c   1.000
_cell.angle_alpha   90.00
_cell.angle_beta   90.00
_cell.angle_gamma   90.00
#
_symmetry.space_group_name_H-M   'P 1'
#
loop_
_entity.id
_entity.type
_entity.pdbx_description
1 polymer ?
#
loop_
_entity_poly.entity_id
_entity_poly.type
_entity_poly.pdbx_seq_one_letter_code
_entity_poly.pdbx_strand_id
1 'polypeptide(L)'
;GLRVDDFAPQLSFFFNAHNNLLEEVAKFRAARRLWARIMRDRFGARDPRSSMLRFHAQTAGSTLTAQQPENNVVRVTLQALAAVLGGCQSLHTNSMDEALALPTEAAVRVALRTQQILAHESGVADT
;
A
#
# COMPACT_ATOMS: atom_id res chain seq x y z
N GLY A 1 -28.23 -15.78 8.07
CA GLY A 1 -26.96 -15.10 8.37
C GLY A 1 -27.07 -13.62 8.06
N LEU A 2 -26.02 -12.83 8.32
CA LEU A 2 -25.96 -11.39 8.01
C LEU A 2 -26.02 -11.15 6.49
N ARG A 3 -26.63 -10.04 6.06
CA ARG A 3 -26.61 -9.65 4.64
C ARG A 3 -25.24 -9.05 4.32
N VAL A 4 -24.77 -9.23 3.09
CA VAL A 4 -23.43 -8.78 2.68
C VAL A 4 -23.23 -7.28 2.90
N ASP A 5 -24.26 -6.48 2.60
CA ASP A 5 -24.22 -5.03 2.74
C ASP A 5 -24.20 -4.55 4.20
N ASP A 6 -24.54 -5.42 5.16
CA ASP A 6 -24.51 -5.05 6.59
C ASP A 6 -23.07 -5.03 7.14
N PHE A 7 -22.12 -5.74 6.50
CA PHE A 7 -20.74 -5.86 7.01
C PHE A 7 -19.65 -5.53 5.99
N ALA A 8 -19.88 -5.72 4.69
CA ALA A 8 -18.86 -5.48 3.67
C ALA A 8 -18.31 -4.04 3.65
N PRO A 9 -19.10 -2.97 3.92
CA PRO A 9 -18.59 -1.61 4.04
C PRO A 9 -17.59 -1.41 5.20
N GLN A 10 -17.43 -2.39 6.09
CA GLN A 10 -16.44 -2.36 7.18
C GLN A 10 -15.16 -3.14 6.84
N LEU A 11 -15.13 -3.87 5.72
CA LEU A 11 -13.96 -4.63 5.30
C LEU A 11 -12.88 -3.70 4.74
N SER A 12 -11.64 -4.03 5.08
CA SER A 12 -10.43 -3.45 4.52
C SER A 12 -9.41 -4.53 4.21
N PHE A 13 -8.48 -4.22 3.32
CA PHE A 13 -7.43 -5.13 2.89
C PHE A 13 -6.07 -4.61 3.33
N PHE A 14 -5.11 -5.52 3.37
CA PHE A 14 -3.71 -5.19 3.61
C PHE A 14 -2.85 -5.85 2.55
N PHE A 15 -2.07 -5.06 1.84
CA PHE A 15 -1.19 -5.56 0.79
C PHE A 15 0.27 -5.17 1.02
N ASN A 16 1.16 -6.03 0.52
CA ASN A 16 2.56 -5.70 0.31
C ASN A 16 2.73 -4.81 -0.94
N ALA A 17 3.69 -3.88 -0.91
CA ALA A 17 4.18 -3.09 -2.03
C ALA A 17 5.64 -3.48 -2.36
N HIS A 18 5.84 -4.21 -3.45
CA HIS A 18 7.12 -4.82 -3.84
C HIS A 18 7.91 -3.99 -4.88
N ASN A 19 9.12 -4.44 -5.22
CA ASN A 19 10.06 -3.72 -6.11
C ASN A 19 9.57 -3.45 -7.54
N ASN A 20 8.68 -4.27 -8.09
CA ASN A 20 8.24 -4.12 -9.48
C ASN A 20 7.17 -3.03 -9.58
N LEU A 21 7.62 -1.77 -9.69
CA LEU A 21 6.79 -0.56 -9.64
C LEU A 21 5.48 -0.69 -10.45
N LEU A 22 5.57 -0.97 -11.75
CA LEU A 22 4.40 -1.01 -12.64
C LEU A 22 3.50 -2.22 -12.37
N GLU A 23 4.08 -3.36 -12.00
CA GLU A 23 3.33 -4.57 -11.67
C GLU A 23 2.51 -4.38 -10.40
N GLU A 24 3.09 -3.74 -9.39
CA GLU A 24 2.42 -3.45 -8.13
C GLU A 24 1.28 -2.45 -8.31
N VAL A 25 1.49 -1.39 -9.11
CA VAL A 25 0.41 -0.46 -9.51
C VAL A 25 -0.71 -1.22 -10.23
N ALA A 26 -0.35 -2.11 -11.17
CA ALA A 26 -1.33 -2.92 -11.89
C ALA A 26 -2.09 -3.86 -10.95
N LYS A 27 -1.41 -4.51 -9.99
CA LYS A 27 -2.00 -5.38 -8.98
C LYS A 27 -3.06 -4.66 -8.16
N PHE A 28 -2.75 -3.48 -7.61
CA PHE A 28 -3.71 -2.73 -6.79
C PHE A 28 -4.97 -2.33 -7.57
N ARG A 29 -4.78 -1.87 -8.82
CA ARG A 29 -5.90 -1.52 -9.71
C ARG A 29 -6.73 -2.74 -10.11
N ALA A 30 -6.08 -3.86 -10.41
CA ALA A 30 -6.75 -5.11 -10.75
C ALA A 30 -7.53 -5.68 -9.56
N ALA A 31 -6.97 -5.61 -8.34
CA ALA A 31 -7.63 -6.05 -7.11
C ALA A 31 -8.95 -5.31 -6.87
N ARG A 32 -8.97 -3.97 -6.99
CA ARG A 32 -10.22 -3.17 -6.86
C ARG A 32 -11.29 -3.62 -7.85
N ARG A 33 -10.91 -3.78 -9.13
CA ARG A 33 -11.84 -4.23 -10.18
C ARG A 33 -12.32 -5.66 -9.98
N LEU A 34 -11.48 -6.54 -9.46
CA LEU A 34 -11.86 -7.92 -9.16
C LEU A 34 -12.84 -7.96 -7.99
N TRP A 35 -12.55 -7.24 -6.90
CA TRP A 35 -13.41 -7.16 -5.73
C TRP A 35 -14.80 -6.62 -6.08
N ALA A 36 -14.90 -5.51 -6.80
CA ALA A 36 -16.19 -4.95 -7.22
C ALA A 36 -17.03 -5.94 -8.03
N ARG A 37 -16.39 -6.71 -8.94
CA ARG A 37 -17.07 -7.78 -9.70
C ARG A 37 -17.54 -8.92 -8.81
N ILE A 38 -16.70 -9.38 -7.88
CA ILE A 38 -17.06 -10.44 -6.94
C ILE A 38 -18.26 -10.01 -6.07
N MET A 39 -18.22 -8.81 -5.51
CA MET A 39 -19.27 -8.30 -4.63
C MET A 39 -20.61 -8.17 -5.36
N ARG A 40 -20.59 -7.68 -6.59
CA ARG A 40 -21.80 -7.57 -7.42
C ARG A 40 -22.30 -8.91 -7.94
N ASP A 41 -21.44 -9.68 -8.61
CA ASP A 41 -21.87 -10.83 -9.42
C ASP A 41 -22.06 -12.10 -8.58
N ARG A 42 -21.24 -12.30 -7.54
CA ARG A 42 -21.31 -13.49 -6.68
C ARG A 42 -22.13 -13.26 -5.43
N PHE A 43 -22.00 -12.09 -4.81
CA PHE A 43 -22.66 -11.80 -3.53
C PHE A 43 -23.90 -10.91 -3.65
N GLY A 44 -24.19 -10.37 -4.84
CA GLY A 44 -25.38 -9.57 -5.08
C GLY A 44 -25.43 -8.26 -4.27
N ALA A 45 -24.26 -7.74 -3.88
CA ALA A 45 -24.16 -6.51 -3.08
C ALA A 45 -24.83 -5.33 -3.80
N ARG A 46 -25.68 -4.59 -3.09
CA ARG A 46 -26.44 -3.46 -3.64
C ARG A 46 -25.90 -2.12 -3.16
N ASP A 47 -25.26 -2.08 -1.99
CA ASP A 47 -24.59 -0.87 -1.52
C ASP A 47 -23.26 -0.69 -2.28
N PRO A 48 -23.04 0.45 -2.97
CA PRO A 48 -21.77 0.72 -3.64
C PRO A 48 -20.55 0.63 -2.72
N ARG A 49 -20.71 0.94 -1.42
CA ARG A 49 -19.64 0.88 -0.42
C ARG A 49 -19.16 -0.55 -0.18
N SER A 50 -20.04 -1.54 -0.31
CA SER A 50 -19.68 -2.97 -0.23
C SER A 50 -18.71 -3.37 -1.34
N SER A 51 -18.78 -2.70 -2.50
CA SER A 51 -17.89 -2.95 -3.64
C SER A 51 -16.59 -2.15 -3.60
N MET A 52 -16.39 -1.28 -2.60
CA MET A 52 -15.16 -0.50 -2.46
C MET A 52 -14.08 -1.34 -1.76
N LEU A 53 -13.01 -1.65 -2.48
CA LEU A 53 -11.80 -2.19 -1.87
C LEU A 53 -10.95 -1.03 -1.35
N ARG A 54 -10.94 -0.87 -0.03
CA ARG A 54 -10.02 0.03 0.69
C ARG A 54 -8.87 -0.79 1.24
N PHE A 55 -7.65 -0.30 1.11
CA PHE A 55 -6.47 -1.04 1.56
C PHE A 55 -5.39 -0.18 2.21
N HIS A 56 -4.77 -0.79 3.20
CA HIS A 56 -3.46 -0.43 3.70
C HIS A 56 -2.39 -1.08 2.83
N ALA A 57 -1.27 -0.39 2.61
CA ALA A 57 -0.09 -0.95 1.99
C ALA A 57 1.12 -0.85 2.92
N GLN A 58 1.99 -1.86 2.90
CA GLN A 58 3.31 -1.80 3.53
C GLN A 58 4.38 -2.15 2.50
N THR A 59 5.48 -1.41 2.51
CA THR A 59 6.65 -1.67 1.66
C THR A 59 7.30 -3.01 2.02
N ALA A 60 7.95 -3.68 1.07
CA ALA A 60 8.36 -5.07 1.21
C ALA A 60 9.60 -5.26 2.10
N GLY A 61 9.40 -5.67 3.36
CA GLY A 61 10.50 -5.96 4.30
C GLY A 61 11.45 -7.05 3.78
N SER A 62 10.93 -8.03 3.04
CA SER A 62 11.71 -9.10 2.40
C SER A 62 12.73 -8.62 1.35
N THR A 63 12.63 -7.37 0.91
CA THR A 63 13.54 -6.79 -0.09
C THR A 63 14.69 -5.99 0.51
N LEU A 64 14.67 -5.77 1.82
CA LEU A 64 15.66 -4.95 2.51
C LEU A 64 16.94 -5.73 2.71
N THR A 65 18.08 -5.05 2.55
CA THR A 65 19.40 -5.65 2.73
C THR A 65 20.05 -5.13 4.01
N ALA A 66 20.68 -6.03 4.77
CA ALA A 66 21.53 -5.67 5.91
C ALA A 66 22.80 -4.94 5.46
N GLN A 67 23.34 -5.34 4.30
CA GLN A 67 24.47 -4.70 3.66
C GLN A 67 24.02 -3.43 2.95
N GLN A 68 24.79 -2.35 3.12
CA GLN A 68 24.52 -1.03 2.54
C GLN A 68 23.06 -0.60 2.78
N PRO A 69 22.63 -0.51 4.06
CA PRO A 69 21.24 -0.27 4.43
C PRO A 69 20.69 1.05 3.85
N GLU A 70 21.54 2.01 3.53
CA GLU A 70 21.14 3.27 2.88
C GLU A 70 20.45 3.04 1.53
N ASN A 71 20.81 1.97 0.81
CA ASN A 71 20.13 1.59 -0.44
C ASN A 71 18.66 1.22 -0.22
N ASN A 72 18.28 0.81 1.01
CA ASN A 72 16.89 0.53 1.36
C ASN A 72 16.03 1.79 1.28
N VAL A 73 16.58 3.00 1.49
CA VAL A 73 15.84 4.25 1.31
C VAL A 73 15.33 4.38 -0.13
N VAL A 74 16.19 4.05 -1.11
CA VAL A 74 15.81 4.07 -2.53
C VAL A 74 14.77 2.99 -2.84
N ARG A 75 14.96 1.77 -2.33
CA ARG A 75 14.00 0.66 -2.50
C ARG A 75 12.62 1.02 -1.96
N VAL A 76 12.57 1.48 -0.72
CA VAL A 76 11.33 1.89 -0.03
C VAL A 76 10.67 3.06 -0.75
N THR A 77 11.45 4.00 -1.31
CA THR A 77 10.90 5.12 -2.10
C THR A 77 10.16 4.64 -3.35
N LEU A 78 10.74 3.69 -4.10
CA LEU A 78 10.08 3.12 -5.28
C LEU A 78 8.81 2.32 -4.91
N GLN A 79 8.87 1.55 -3.82
CA GLN A 79 7.73 0.77 -3.32
C GLN A 79 6.60 1.68 -2.81
N ALA A 80 6.95 2.75 -2.09
CA ALA A 80 6.00 3.77 -1.63
C ALA A 80 5.31 4.45 -2.80
N LEU A 81 6.07 4.84 -3.83
CA LEU A 81 5.53 5.40 -5.06
C LEU A 81 4.55 4.43 -5.74
N ALA A 82 4.88 3.13 -5.78
CA ALA A 82 3.98 2.10 -6.32
C ALA A 82 2.65 2.03 -5.55
N ALA A 83 2.68 2.12 -4.22
CA ALA A 83 1.48 2.13 -3.40
C ALA A 83 0.63 3.40 -3.61
N VAL A 84 1.28 4.57 -3.72
CA VAL A 84 0.62 5.87 -3.99
C VAL A 84 -0.06 5.87 -5.36
N LEU A 85 0.67 5.54 -6.43
CA LEU A 85 0.10 5.42 -7.78
C LEU A 85 -0.92 4.27 -7.88
N GLY A 86 -0.78 3.28 -7.00
CA GLY A 86 -1.74 2.21 -6.79
C GLY A 86 -3.02 2.64 -6.10
N GLY A 87 -3.09 3.84 -5.51
CA GLY A 87 -4.26 4.39 -4.83
C GLY A 87 -4.52 3.78 -3.46
N CYS A 88 -3.49 3.58 -2.63
CA CYS A 88 -3.64 3.13 -1.25
C CYS A 88 -4.36 4.16 -0.36
N GLN A 89 -5.05 3.69 0.69
CA GLN A 89 -5.72 4.56 1.67
C GLN A 89 -4.84 4.86 2.88
N SER A 90 -3.87 4.00 3.15
CA SER A 90 -2.83 4.23 4.16
C SER A 90 -1.57 3.48 3.77
N LEU A 91 -0.41 3.97 4.19
CA LEU A 91 0.90 3.46 3.80
C LEU A 91 1.84 3.36 5.00
N HIS A 92 2.50 2.20 5.12
CA HIS A 92 3.65 2.00 5.98
C HIS A 92 4.91 1.89 5.12
N THR A 93 5.86 2.79 5.36
CA THR A 93 7.20 2.75 4.78
C THR A 93 8.15 2.16 5.82
N ASN A 94 8.83 1.08 5.45
CA ASN A 94 9.81 0.44 6.31
C ASN A 94 11.03 1.34 6.47
N SER A 95 11.72 1.18 7.59
CA SER A 95 12.96 1.90 7.87
C SER A 95 14.16 1.19 7.24
N MET A 96 15.21 1.96 6.94
CA MET A 96 16.39 1.45 6.22
C MET A 96 17.16 0.35 6.96
N ASP A 97 17.04 0.29 8.29
CA ASP A 97 17.75 -0.61 9.21
C ASP A 97 16.93 -1.85 9.63
N GLU A 98 15.71 -2.03 9.10
CA GLU A 98 14.81 -3.14 9.49
C GLU A 98 15.30 -4.54 9.09
N ALA A 99 16.27 -4.64 8.19
CA ALA A 99 16.92 -5.91 7.89
C ALA A 99 17.85 -6.39 9.04
N LEU A 100 18.23 -5.49 9.96
CA LEU A 100 19.16 -5.75 11.05
C LEU A 100 18.48 -5.85 12.41
N ALA A 101 17.57 -4.93 12.71
CA ALA A 101 16.95 -4.80 14.02
C ALA A 101 15.62 -4.03 13.94
N LEU A 102 14.99 -3.81 15.10
CA LEU A 102 13.95 -2.79 15.22
C LEU A 102 14.53 -1.41 14.85
N PRO A 103 13.73 -0.56 14.19
CA PRO A 103 14.26 0.64 13.58
C PRO A 103 14.60 1.71 14.60
N THR A 104 15.68 2.46 14.32
CA THR A 104 16.05 3.63 15.11
C THR A 104 15.12 4.81 14.83
N GLU A 105 15.03 5.77 15.77
CA GLU A 105 14.22 6.98 15.57
C GLU A 105 14.64 7.75 14.30
N ALA A 106 15.95 7.80 14.02
CA ALA A 106 16.48 8.41 12.82
C ALA A 106 16.00 7.71 11.54
N ALA A 107 16.03 6.37 11.52
CA ALA A 107 15.57 5.60 10.37
C ALA A 107 14.05 5.70 10.16
N VAL A 108 13.26 5.65 11.24
CA VAL A 108 11.81 5.90 11.20
C VAL A 108 11.50 7.29 10.67
N ARG A 109 12.27 8.31 11.07
CA ARG A 109 12.11 9.68 10.57
C ARG A 109 12.32 9.76 9.06
N VAL A 110 13.34 9.07 8.53
CA VAL A 110 13.57 8.98 7.08
C VAL A 110 12.38 8.31 6.39
N ALA A 111 11.89 7.19 6.93
CA ALA A 111 10.74 6.49 6.37
C ALA A 111 9.48 7.38 6.31
N LEU A 112 9.22 8.18 7.34
CA LEU A 112 8.14 9.17 7.34
C LEU A 112 8.37 10.28 6.30
N ARG A 113 9.61 10.80 6.20
CA ARG A 113 9.96 11.84 5.21
C ARG A 113 9.81 11.33 3.78
N THR A 114 10.07 10.07 3.49
CA THR A 114 9.79 9.45 2.19
C THR A 114 8.32 9.63 1.80
N GLN A 115 7.38 9.37 2.71
CA GLN A 115 5.96 9.58 2.41
C GLN A 115 5.62 11.05 2.20
N GLN A 116 6.18 11.94 3.02
CA GLN A 116 5.89 13.38 2.95
C GLN A 116 6.41 14.03 1.66
N ILE A 117 7.61 13.64 1.21
CA ILE A 117 8.17 14.12 -0.07
C ILE A 117 7.28 13.66 -1.23
N LEU A 118 6.85 12.38 -1.25
CA LEU A 118 5.91 11.90 -2.26
C LEU A 118 4.57 12.64 -2.21
N ALA A 119 4.07 12.95 -1.02
CA ALA A 119 2.78 13.61 -0.84
C ALA A 119 2.79 15.10 -1.19
N HIS A 120 3.92 15.79 -0.99
CA HIS A 120 3.95 17.26 -1.00
C HIS A 120 4.93 17.87 -2.01
N GLU A 121 5.88 17.10 -2.55
CA GLU A 121 6.95 17.64 -3.40
C GLU A 121 6.98 16.99 -4.80
N SER A 122 6.55 15.73 -4.95
CA SER A 122 6.72 15.01 -6.21
C SER A 122 5.59 15.21 -7.24
N GLY A 123 4.52 15.91 -6.89
CA GLY A 123 3.35 16.17 -7.76
C GLY A 123 2.46 14.96 -8.07
N VAL A 124 2.77 13.78 -7.52
CA VAL A 124 2.00 12.53 -7.78
C VAL A 124 0.66 12.48 -7.06
N ALA A 125 0.41 13.42 -6.15
CA ALA A 125 -0.84 13.55 -5.42
C ALA A 125 -1.79 14.60 -6.03
N ASP A 126 -1.38 15.32 -7.08
CA ASP A 126 -2.13 16.44 -7.65
C ASP A 126 -3.23 16.01 -8.65
N THR A 127 -3.24 14.74 -9.05
CA THR A 127 -4.16 14.16 -10.06
C THR A 127 -4.81 12.88 -9.58
#